data_AF-A0A7W0QCI2-F1
#
_entry.id   AF-A0A7W0QCI2-F1
#
_cell.length_a   1.000
_cell.length_b   1.000
_cell.length_c   1.000
_cell.angle_alpha   90.00
_cell.angle_beta   90.00
_cell.angle_gamma   90.00
#
_symmetry.space_group_name_H-M   'P 1'
#
loop_
_entity.id
_entity.type
_entity.pdbx_description
1 polymer ?
#
loop_
_entity_poly.entity_id
_entity_poly.type
_entity_poly.pdbx_seq_one_letter_code
_entity_poly.pdbx_strand_id
1 'polypeptide(L)'
;MTTARFTYQRLVELVEGDHDLIERLVEVGIIECRDDDRALVDLDRVLVARTLWRDLDIEWPGIEVILRLCSELAEARLRIVELEAELATRED
;
A
#
# COMPACT_ATOMS: atom_id res chain seq x y z
N MET A 1 -1.43 -6.16 5.35
CA MET A 1 -1.43 -4.70 5.20
C MET A 1 -0.86 -4.13 6.48
N THR A 2 0.44 -3.83 6.47
CA THR A 2 1.14 -3.28 7.63
C THR A 2 1.12 -1.76 7.53
N THR A 3 0.05 -1.14 8.03
CA THR A 3 -0.04 0.32 8.09
C THR A 3 0.72 0.84 9.32
N ALA A 4 1.65 1.76 9.11
CA ALA A 4 2.42 2.37 10.19
C ALA A 4 2.59 3.87 9.99
N ARG A 5 2.87 4.58 11.09
CA ARG A 5 3.16 6.01 11.05
C ARG A 5 4.66 6.24 10.95
N PHE A 6 5.07 7.01 9.96
CA PHE A 6 6.48 7.35 9.74
C PHE A 6 6.66 8.87 9.68
N THR A 7 7.79 9.35 10.17
CA THR A 7 8.26 10.69 9.82
C THR A 7 8.79 10.67 8.38
N TYR A 8 8.82 11.83 7.72
CA TYR A 8 9.39 11.95 6.38
C TYR A 8 10.82 11.37 6.30
N GLN A 9 11.68 11.67 7.28
CA GLN A 9 13.04 11.12 7.34
C GLN A 9 13.06 9.59 7.32
N ARG A 10 12.13 8.93 8.03
CA ARG A 10 12.06 7.47 8.00
C ARG A 10 11.52 6.91 6.69
N LEU A 11 10.65 7.64 6.00
CA LEU A 11 10.23 7.24 4.65
C LEU A 11 11.40 7.28 3.68
N VAL A 12 12.21 8.34 3.72
CA VAL A 12 13.42 8.46 2.89
C VAL A 12 14.36 7.28 3.14
N GLU A 13 14.61 6.92 4.40
CA GLU A 13 15.44 5.75 4.71
C GLU A 13 14.84 4.44 4.21
N LEU A 14 13.52 4.28 4.34
CA LEU A 14 12.81 3.08 3.92
C LEU A 14 12.91 2.83 2.42
N VAL A 15 12.87 3.90 1.63
CA VAL A 15 13.01 3.83 0.16
C VAL A 15 14.44 4.09 -0.32
N GLU A 16 15.42 3.99 0.58
CA GLU A 16 16.86 4.16 0.27
C GLU A 16 17.19 5.48 -0.44
N GLY A 17 16.50 6.56 -0.08
CA GLY A 17 16.73 7.89 -0.63
C GLY A 17 15.95 8.21 -1.90
N ASP A 18 15.02 7.36 -2.32
CA ASP A 18 14.18 7.58 -3.51
C ASP A 18 13.07 8.62 -3.27
N HIS A 19 13.42 9.90 -3.40
CA HIS A 19 12.51 11.02 -3.17
C HIS A 19 11.40 11.07 -4.22
N ASP A 20 11.72 10.78 -5.49
CA ASP A 20 10.76 10.75 -6.58
C ASP A 20 9.64 9.73 -6.28
N LEU A 21 10.00 8.57 -5.72
CA LEU A 21 9.02 7.56 -5.32
C LEU A 21 8.10 8.07 -4.21
N ILE A 22 8.64 8.78 -3.22
CA ILE A 22 7.82 9.35 -2.15
C ILE A 22 6.82 10.36 -2.72
N GLU A 23 7.28 11.28 -3.58
CA GLU A 23 6.39 12.28 -4.20
C GLU A 23 5.25 11.60 -4.96
N ARG A 24 5.56 10.59 -5.77
CA ARG A 24 4.57 9.81 -6.50
C ARG A 24 3.58 9.09 -5.59
N LEU A 25 4.07 8.49 -4.51
CA LEU A 25 3.23 7.79 -3.53
C LEU A 25 2.32 8.73 -2.74
N VAL A 26 2.73 9.99 -2.54
CA VAL A 26 1.90 11.06 -1.98
C VAL A 26 0.83 11.49 -2.98
N GLU A 27 1.20 11.70 -4.26
CA GLU A 27 0.26 12.08 -5.34
C GLU A 27 -0.92 11.11 -5.45
N VAL A 28 -0.66 9.81 -5.32
CA VAL A 28 -1.68 8.75 -5.41
C VAL A 28 -2.32 8.40 -4.06
N GLY A 29 -1.96 9.12 -2.98
CA GLY A 29 -2.56 8.95 -1.65
C GLY A 29 -2.17 7.67 -0.91
N ILE A 30 -1.12 6.95 -1.34
CA ILE A 30 -0.58 5.80 -0.58
C ILE A 30 0.16 6.26 0.68
N ILE A 31 0.78 7.43 0.59
CA ILE A 31 1.35 8.15 1.74
C ILE A 31 0.38 9.29 2.06
N GLU A 32 -0.31 9.17 3.20
CA GLU A 32 -1.18 10.22 3.70
C GLU A 32 -0.42 11.08 4.71
N CYS A 33 -0.03 12.30 4.33
CA CYS A 33 0.54 13.27 5.26
C CYS A 33 -0.55 13.78 6.22
N ARG A 34 -0.31 13.66 7.53
CA ARG A 34 -1.18 14.25 8.56
C ARG A 34 -0.51 15.50 9.18
N ASP A 35 -1.33 16.34 9.83
CA ASP A 35 -0.92 17.64 10.40
C ASP A 35 0.20 17.56 11.46
N ASP A 36 0.60 16.36 11.91
CA ASP A 36 1.55 16.10 12.99
C ASP A 36 2.97 15.72 12.53
N ASP A 37 3.39 16.18 11.34
CA ASP A 37 4.66 15.84 10.68
C ASP A 37 4.88 14.32 10.45
N ARG A 38 3.80 13.53 10.56
CA ARG A 38 3.82 12.08 10.37
C ARG A 38 2.90 11.71 9.22
N ALA A 39 3.38 10.80 8.40
CA ALA A 39 2.61 10.20 7.35
C ALA A 39 2.10 8.82 7.79
N LEU A 40 0.84 8.53 7.48
CA LEU A 40 0.30 7.18 7.55
C LEU A 40 0.64 6.47 6.24
N VAL A 41 1.30 5.32 6.33
CA VAL A 41 1.84 4.63 5.17
C VAL A 41 1.52 3.15 5.23
N ASP A 42 1.04 2.61 4.12
CA ASP A 42 0.98 1.18 3.87
C ASP A 42 2.34 0.69 3.34
N LEU A 43 3.14 0.09 4.23
CA LEU A 43 4.49 -0.35 3.92
C LEU A 43 4.54 -1.35 2.76
N ASP A 44 3.57 -2.26 2.71
CA ASP A 44 3.52 -3.31 1.70
C ASP A 44 3.37 -2.66 0.31
N ARG A 45 2.53 -1.63 0.19
CA ARG A 45 2.30 -0.89 -1.07
C ARG A 45 3.51 -0.08 -1.50
N VAL A 46 4.21 0.55 -0.55
CA VAL A 46 5.43 1.32 -0.85
C VAL A 46 6.51 0.41 -1.45
N LEU A 47 6.76 -0.74 -0.82
CA LEU A 47 7.77 -1.69 -1.29
C LEU A 47 7.39 -2.29 -2.64
N VAL A 48 6.13 -2.64 -2.85
CA VAL A 48 5.63 -3.12 -4.15
C VAL A 48 5.82 -2.05 -5.23
N ALA A 49 5.42 -0.80 -4.97
CA ALA A 49 5.60 0.30 -5.91
C ALA A 49 7.08 0.53 -6.27
N ARG A 50 7.96 0.50 -5.27
CA ARG A 50 9.41 0.60 -5.46
C ARG A 50 9.92 -0.49 -6.40
N THR A 51 9.59 -1.75 -6.15
CA THR A 51 10.04 -2.86 -6.98
C THR A 51 9.49 -2.79 -8.40
N LEU A 52 8.20 -2.49 -8.56
CA LEU A 52 7.61 -2.34 -9.88
C LEU A 52 8.30 -1.23 -10.68
N TRP A 53 8.65 -0.12 -10.02
CA TRP A 53 9.26 1.01 -10.72
C TRP A 53 10.75 0.83 -10.96
N ARG A 54 11.53 0.54 -9.91
CA ARG A 54 12.99 0.54 -9.96
C ARG A 54 13.59 -0.79 -10.44
N ASP A 55 12.96 -1.90 -10.09
CA ASP A 55 13.51 -3.23 -10.41
C ASP A 55 12.94 -3.76 -11.73
N LEU A 56 11.67 -3.44 -12.03
CA LEU A 56 10.94 -3.98 -13.18
C LEU A 56 10.67 -2.96 -14.30
N ASP A 57 11.08 -1.70 -14.11
CA ASP A 57 10.94 -0.62 -15.10
C ASP A 57 9.49 -0.45 -15.62
N ILE A 58 8.51 -0.64 -14.72
CA ILE A 58 7.10 -0.49 -15.05
C ILE A 58 6.73 0.99 -14.95
N GLU A 59 6.11 1.49 -16.01
CA GLU A 59 5.59 2.85 -16.04
C GLU A 59 4.52 3.08 -14.96
N TRP A 60 4.52 4.28 -14.39
CA TRP A 60 3.67 4.63 -13.24
C TRP A 60 2.18 4.29 -13.43
N PRO A 61 1.53 4.54 -14.59
CA PRO A 61 0.14 4.13 -14.79
C PRO A 61 -0.09 2.62 -14.64
N GLY A 62 0.90 1.79 -15.00
CA GLY A 62 0.85 0.35 -14.77
C GLY A 62 0.94 -0.01 -13.29
N ILE A 63 1.77 0.71 -12.54
CA ILE A 63 1.91 0.56 -11.09
C ILE A 63 0.59 0.87 -10.37
N GLU A 64 -0.08 1.98 -10.72
CA GLU A 64 -1.37 2.35 -10.15
C GLU A 64 -2.42 1.26 -10.34
N VAL A 65 -2.49 0.68 -11.54
CA VAL A 65 -3.40 -0.44 -11.85
C VAL A 65 -3.08 -1.65 -10.98
N ILE A 66 -1.81 -2.03 -10.86
CA ILE A 66 -1.40 -3.19 -10.05
C ILE A 66 -1.76 -2.96 -8.58
N LEU A 67 -1.46 -1.79 -8.03
CA LEU A 67 -1.75 -1.47 -6.63
C LEU A 67 -3.26 -1.44 -6.35
N ARG A 68 -4.07 -0.97 -7.30
CA ARG A 68 -5.53 -1.07 -7.22
C ARG A 68 -5.99 -2.52 -7.19
N LEU A 69 -5.50 -3.36 -8.12
CA LEU A 69 -5.84 -4.79 -8.17
C LEU A 69 -5.44 -5.52 -6.88
N CYS A 70 -4.29 -5.18 -6.29
CA CYS A 70 -3.90 -5.72 -4.99
C CYS A 70 -4.89 -5.36 -3.87
N SER A 71 -5.46 -4.15 -3.91
CA SER A 71 -6.46 -3.69 -2.94
C SER A 71 -7.77 -4.47 -3.12
N GLU A 72 -8.27 -4.53 -4.36
CA GLU A 72 -9.49 -5.27 -4.71
C GLU A 72 -9.37 -6.76 -4.34
N LEU A 73 -8.20 -7.36 -4.55
CA LEU A 73 -7.95 -8.75 -4.17
C LEU A 73 -7.93 -8.96 -2.66
N ALA A 74 -7.36 -8.02 -1.90
CA ALA A 74 -7.35 -8.08 -0.44
C ALA A 74 -8.76 -7.98 0.13
N GLU A 75 -9.57 -7.06 -0.40
CA GLU A 75 -10.99 -6.90 -0.04
C GLU A 75 -11.80 -8.17 -0.37
N ALA A 76 -11.61 -8.72 -1.57
CA ALA A 76 -12.28 -9.96 -1.98
C ALA A 76 -11.93 -11.13 -1.06
N ARG A 77 -10.65 -11.26 -0.66
CA ARG A 77 -10.20 -12.29 0.28
C ARG A 77 -10.82 -12.11 1.66
N LEU A 78 -10.89 -10.88 2.17
CA LEU A 78 -11.54 -10.59 3.44
C LEU A 78 -13.02 -10.98 3.38
N ARG A 79 -13.71 -10.64 2.28
CA ARG A 79 -15.12 -10.97 2.11
C ARG A 79 -15.38 -12.48 2.07
N ILE A 80 -14.49 -13.25 1.46
CA ILE A 80 -14.58 -14.72 1.47
C ILE A 80 -14.49 -15.25 2.90
N VAL A 81 -13.52 -14.79 3.69
CA VAL A 81 -13.36 -15.22 5.09
C VAL A 81 -14.59 -14.89 5.94
N GLU A 82 -15.17 -13.70 5.75
CA GLU A 82 -16.43 -13.31 6.43
C GLU A 82 -17.59 -14.25 6.07
N LEU A 83 -17.77 -14.55 4.77
CA LEU A 83 -18.82 -15.43 4.29
C LEU A 83 -18.64 -16.88 4.80
N GLU A 84 -17.41 -17.38 4.83
CA GLU A 84 -17.09 -18.70 5.38
C GLU A 84 -17.43 -18.78 6.88
N ALA A 85 -17.15 -17.73 7.65
CA ALA A 85 -17.51 -17.66 9.08
C ALA A 85 -19.04 -17.58 9.30
N GLU A 86 -19.75 -16.82 8.48
CA GLU A 86 -21.23 -16.75 8.51
C GLU A 86 -21.87 -18.12 8.21
N LEU A 87 -21.32 -18.87 7.25
CA LEU A 87 -21.79 -20.21 6.92
C LEU A 87 -21.53 -21.20 8.06
N ALA A 88 -20.33 -21.22 8.63
CA ALA A 88 -20.00 -22.09 9.76
C ALA A 88 -20.91 -21.87 10.98
N THR A 89 -21.28 -20.61 11.26
CA THR A 89 -22.17 -20.26 12.38
C THR A 89 -23.64 -20.63 12.15
N ARG A 90 -24.04 -20.91 10.90
CA ARG A 90 -25.42 -21.31 10.55
C ARG A 90 -25.62 -22.83 10.54
N GLU A 91 -24.55 -23.60 10.49
CA GLU A 91 -24.57 -25.06 10.50
C GLU A 91 -24.52 -25.65 11.93
N ASP A 92 -24.21 -24.82 12.94
CA ASP A 92 -24.32 -25.10 14.38
C ASP A 92 -25.69 -24.70 14.97
#